data_AF-A0A1Q7KAD0-F1
#
_entry.id   AF-A0A1Q7KAD0-F1
#
_cell.length_a   1.000
_cell.length_b   1.000
_cell.length_c   1.000
_cell.angle_alpha   90.00
_cell.angle_beta   90.00
_cell.angle_gamma   90.00
#
_symmetry.space_group_name_H-M   'P 1'
#
loop_
_entity.id
_entity.type
_entity.pdbx_description
1 polymer ?
#
loop_
_entity_poly.entity_id
_entity_poly.type
_entity_poly.pdbx_seq_one_letter_code
_entity_poly.pdbx_strand_id
1 'polypeptide(L)' 'MPRFRDVPEIEVVLLDRKDLPSAGAGETPIMGLAPAIGNAIFDATGIRFRSLPMVPHGLKA' A
#
# COMPACT_ATOMS: atom_id res chain seq x y z
N MET A 1 5.80 -3.14 -13.92
CA MET A 1 4.54 -2.37 -13.88
C MET A 1 3.41 -3.35 -13.66
N PRO A 2 2.50 -3.09 -12.71
CA PRO A 2 1.30 -3.91 -12.49
C PRO A 2 0.45 -4.03 -13.76
N ARG A 3 -0.20 -5.18 -13.94
CA ARG A 3 -1.27 -5.44 -14.92
C ARG A 3 -2.63 -5.33 -14.21
N PHE A 4 -3.72 -5.25 -14.97
CA PHE A 4 -5.07 -5.18 -14.38
C PHE A 4 -5.37 -6.35 -13.42
N ARG A 5 -4.86 -7.54 -13.71
CA ARG A 5 -5.03 -8.73 -12.85
C ARG A 5 -4.25 -8.66 -11.52
N ASP A 6 -3.29 -7.74 -11.40
CA ASP A 6 -2.46 -7.61 -10.19
C ASP A 6 -3.10 -6.64 -9.17
N VAL A 7 -4.20 -5.98 -9.55
CA VAL A 7 -4.91 -5.01 -8.71
C VAL A 7 -5.84 -5.75 -7.76
N PRO A 8 -5.67 -5.64 -6.44
CA PRO A 8 -6.61 -6.21 -5.48
C PRO A 8 -7.91 -5.39 -5.44
N GLU A 9 -8.87 -5.84 -4.63
CA GLU A 9 -10.00 -4.97 -4.27
C GLU A 9 -9.50 -3.72 -3.56
N ILE A 10 -10.01 -2.55 -3.95
CA ILE A 10 -9.66 -1.25 -3.38
C ILE A 10 -10.92 -0.58 -2.89
N GLU A 11 -11.02 -0.38 -1.58
CA GLU A 11 -12.03 0.46 -0.94
C GLU A 11 -11.44 1.85 -0.64
N VAL A 12 -12.20 2.91 -0.94
CA VAL A 12 -11.80 4.29 -0.67
C VAL A 12 -12.81 4.93 0.26
N VAL A 13 -12.34 5.32 1.45
CA VAL A 13 -13.12 6.10 2.41
C VAL A 13 -12.66 7.54 2.37
N LEU A 14 -13.54 8.44 1.92
CA LEU A 14 -13.29 9.88 1.93
C LEU A 14 -13.80 10.49 3.23
N LEU A 15 -12.90 11.09 4.01
CA LEU A 15 -13.28 11.84 5.21
C LEU A 15 -13.74 13.25 4.82
N ASP A 16 -15.05 13.49 4.90
CA ASP A 16 -15.68 14.76 4.54
C ASP A 16 -15.57 15.81 5.65
N ARG A 17 -14.45 16.54 5.68
CA ARG A 17 -14.16 17.62 6.65
C ARG A 17 -14.50 18.99 6.09
N LYS A 18 -15.81 19.30 6.05
CA LYS A 18 -16.35 20.57 5.52
C LYS A 18 -15.90 21.82 6.28
N ASP A 19 -15.40 21.65 7.50
CA ASP A 19 -14.86 22.71 8.36
C ASP A 19 -13.43 23.13 7.99
N LEU A 20 -12.77 22.39 7.09
CA LEU A 20 -11.41 22.64 6.65
C LEU A 20 -11.37 23.01 5.15
N PRO A 21 -10.39 23.83 4.70
CA PRO A 21 -10.12 24.02 3.28
C PRO A 21 -9.76 22.70 2.59
N SER A 22 -10.04 22.61 1.29
CA SER A 22 -9.64 21.46 0.48
C SER A 22 -8.11 21.28 0.46
N ALA A 23 -7.66 20.04 0.54
CA ALA A 23 -6.25 19.67 0.38
C ALA A 23 -6.05 18.81 -0.88
N GLY A 24 -4.82 18.81 -1.40
CA GLY A 24 -4.45 17.93 -2.51
C GLY A 24 -4.42 16.46 -2.08
N ALA A 25 -4.92 15.58 -2.94
CA ALA A 25 -4.98 14.13 -2.69
C ALA A 25 -4.27 13.29 -3.77
N GLY A 26 -3.51 13.92 -4.67
CA GLY A 26 -2.82 13.21 -5.77
C GLY A 26 -1.70 12.30 -5.29
N GLU A 27 -0.92 12.75 -4.31
CA GLU A 27 0.26 12.03 -3.78
C GLU A 27 -0.06 11.23 -2.51
N THR A 28 -0.98 11.71 -1.68
CA THR A 28 -1.28 11.11 -0.37
C THR A 28 -1.55 9.60 -0.42
N PRO A 29 -2.30 9.05 -1.40
CA PRO A 29 -2.58 7.61 -1.46
C PRO A 29 -1.34 6.74 -1.73
N ILE A 30 -0.31 7.26 -2.42
CA ILE A 30 0.87 6.45 -2.76
C ILE A 30 1.87 6.36 -1.60
N MET A 31 1.90 7.36 -0.73
CA MET A 31 2.90 7.48 0.35
C MET A 31 2.85 6.30 1.34
N GLY A 32 1.64 5.80 1.66
CA GLY A 32 1.44 4.72 2.63
C GLY A 32 1.47 3.31 2.06
N LEU A 33 1.45 3.15 0.73
CA LEU A 33 1.16 1.87 0.09
C LEU A 33 2.27 0.82 0.32
N ALA A 34 3.52 1.18 0.00
CA ALA A 34 4.67 0.28 0.16
C ALA A 34 4.90 -0.17 1.62
N PRO A 35 4.93 0.72 2.64
CA PRO A 35 5.10 0.29 4.02
C PRO A 35 3.91 -0.53 4.55
N ALA A 36 2.67 -0.24 4.13
CA ALA A 36 1.51 -1.05 4.49
C ALA A 36 1.64 -2.49 3.97
N ILE A 37 2.03 -2.66 2.70
CA ILE A 37 2.30 -4.00 2.13
C ILE A 37 3.45 -4.70 2.86
N GLY A 38 4.53 -4.00 3.19
CA GLY A 38 5.64 -4.57 3.95
C GLY A 38 5.26 -5.03 5.36
N ASN A 39 4.34 -4.30 6.02
CA ASN A 39 3.77 -4.71 7.30
C ASN A 39 2.88 -5.94 7.13
N ALA A 40 2.06 -6.02 6.08
CA ALA A 40 1.22 -7.18 5.80
C ALA A 40 2.07 -8.45 5.52
N ILE A 41 3.18 -8.33 4.78
CA ILE A 41 4.11 -9.45 4.57
C ILE A 41 4.72 -9.90 5.90
N PHE A 42 5.16 -8.95 6.74
CA PHE A 42 5.71 -9.28 8.06
C PHE A 42 4.66 -9.95 8.96
N ASP A 43 3.43 -9.45 8.97
CA ASP A 43 2.32 -10.02 9.74
C ASP A 43 2.04 -11.47 9.31
N ALA A 44 2.02 -11.72 7.99
CA ALA A 44 1.75 -13.05 7.44
C ALA A 44 2.91 -14.06 7.62
N THR A 45 4.17 -13.59 7.72
CA THR A 45 5.35 -14.47 7.56
C THR A 45 6.42 -14.35 8.64
N GLY A 46 6.36 -13.32 9.48
CA GLY A 46 7.41 -12.95 10.43
C GLY A 46 8.68 -12.33 9.80
N ILE A 47 8.76 -12.22 8.47
CA ILE A 47 9.95 -11.72 7.76
C ILE A 47 9.82 -10.22 7.48
N ARG A 48 10.79 -9.42 7.94
CA ARG A 48 10.80 -7.96 7.77
C ARG A 48 11.69 -7.52 6.61
N PHE A 49 11.10 -6.94 5.58
CA PHE A 49 11.82 -6.30 4.47
C PHE A 49 12.05 -4.81 4.76
N ARG A 50 13.25 -4.31 4.43
CA ARG A 50 13.64 -2.89 4.58
C ARG A 50 14.12 -2.26 3.27
N SER A 51 14.04 -3.00 2.17
CA SER A 51 14.39 -2.57 0.83
C SER A 51 13.32 -3.01 -0.16
N LEU A 52 13.14 -2.21 -1.21
CA LEU A 52 12.28 -2.52 -2.34
C LEU A 52 13.12 -3.06 -3.51
N PRO A 53 12.54 -3.90 -4.39
CA PRO A 53 11.25 -4.59 -4.24
C PRO A 53 11.33 -5.70 -3.18
N MET A 54 10.25 -5.94 -2.43
CA MET A 54 10.28 -6.85 -1.27
C MET A 54 10.37 -8.33 -1.65
N VAL A 55 9.47 -8.80 -2.53
CA VAL A 55 9.34 -10.23 -2.90
C VAL A 55 9.22 -10.41 -4.42
N PRO A 56 10.21 -9.97 -5.22
CA PRO A 56 10.13 -9.99 -6.69
C PRO A 56 9.92 -11.39 -7.29
N HIS A 57 10.26 -12.45 -6.54
CA HIS A 57 10.11 -13.85 -6.94
C HIS A 57 9.27 -14.67 -5.94
N GLY A 58 8.49 -13.99 -5.09
CA GLY A 58 7.79 -14.62 -3.97
C GLY A 58 8.72 -14.99 -2.80
N LEU A 59 8.13 -15.54 -1.75
CA LEU A 59 8.85 -16.12 -0.61
C LEU A 59 9.16 -17.59 -0.92
N LYS A 60 10.33 -18.07 -0.50
CA LYS A 60 10.63 -19.50 -0.51
C LYS A 60 9.91 -20.13 0.69
N ALA A 61 9.13 -21.18 0.44
CA ALA A 61 8.50 -22.00 1.47
C ALA A 61 9.56 -22.74 2.31
#